data_AF-A0A0Q5NCM8-F1
#
_entry.id   AF-A0A0Q5NCM8-F1
#
_cell.length_a   1.000
_cell.length_b   1.000
_cell.length_c   1.000
_cell.angle_alpha   90.00
_cell.angle_beta   90.00
_cell.angle_gamma   90.00
#
_symmetry.space_group_name_H-M   'P 1'
#
loop_
_entity.id
_entity.type
_entity.pdbx_description
1 polymer ?
#
loop_
_entity_poly.entity_id
_entity_poly.type
_entity_poly.pdbx_seq_one_letter_code
_entity_poly.pdbx_strand_id
1 'polypeptide(L)'
;MKALIKSSVPALLVLLFVYAAFSKLITFNDFRQQLYNQAFSHELAGFLFYFLIPAEIVTALLLCFDRTQFIGLLFSSLLLLAFTTYIALVMLHYWDRTPCSCGGILNEMGWTTHLIFNCVFLILNLTALYLRISERRQTR
;
A
#
# COMPACT_ATOMS: atom_id res chain seq x y z
N MET A 1 19.02 -17.64 -3.35
CA MET A 1 18.54 -16.41 -2.67
C MET A 1 17.72 -15.50 -3.60
N LYS A 2 18.25 -15.05 -4.76
CA LYS A 2 17.51 -14.19 -5.71
C LYS A 2 16.18 -14.79 -6.19
N ALA A 3 16.15 -16.08 -6.56
CA ALA A 3 14.92 -16.76 -6.97
C ALA A 3 13.84 -16.81 -5.87
N LEU A 4 14.25 -16.96 -4.61
CA LEU A 4 13.35 -17.00 -3.47
C LEU A 4 12.66 -15.64 -3.26
N ILE A 5 13.43 -14.55 -3.29
CA ILE A 5 12.90 -13.18 -3.14
C ILE A 5 11.91 -12.84 -4.27
N LYS A 6 12.18 -13.29 -5.50
CA LYS A 6 11.36 -12.98 -6.68
C LYS A 6 9.98 -13.60 -6.66
N SER A 7 9.81 -14.73 -5.96
CA SER A 7 8.51 -15.39 -5.81
C SER A 7 7.84 -15.05 -4.47
N SER A 8 8.61 -14.95 -3.38
CA SER A 8 8.05 -14.71 -2.04
C SER A 8 7.57 -13.27 -1.83
N VAL A 9 8.30 -12.25 -2.30
CA VAL A 9 7.91 -10.85 -2.06
C VAL A 9 6.60 -10.48 -2.77
N PRO A 10 6.39 -10.80 -4.06
CA PRO A 10 5.10 -10.54 -4.70
C PRO A 10 3.95 -11.26 -4.02
N ALA A 11 4.15 -12.51 -3.56
CA ALA A 11 3.12 -13.24 -2.83
C ALA A 11 2.74 -12.56 -1.51
N LEU A 12 3.72 -12.05 -0.75
CA LEU A 12 3.48 -11.27 0.46
C LEU A 12 2.75 -9.96 0.16
N LEU A 13 3.10 -9.27 -0.93
CA LEU A 13 2.41 -8.06 -1.36
C LEU A 13 0.97 -8.35 -1.80
N VAL A 14 0.73 -9.45 -2.52
CA VAL A 14 -0.63 -9.90 -2.87
C VAL A 14 -1.45 -10.10 -1.61
N LEU A 15 -0.92 -10.82 -0.63
CA LEU A 15 -1.61 -11.04 0.65
C LEU A 15 -1.95 -9.71 1.33
N LEU A 16 -0.99 -8.78 1.37
CA LEU A 16 -1.18 -7.44 1.94
C LEU A 16 -2.30 -6.66 1.24
N PHE A 17 -2.26 -6.55 -0.09
CA PHE A 17 -3.23 -5.75 -0.85
C PHE A 17 -4.62 -6.40 -0.87
N VAL A 18 -4.69 -7.73 -0.96
CA VAL A 18 -5.97 -8.46 -0.87
C VAL A 18 -6.59 -8.22 0.50
N TYR A 19 -5.82 -8.41 1.58
CA TYR A 19 -6.29 -8.14 2.93
C TYR A 19 -6.75 -6.70 3.12
N ALA A 20 -5.96 -5.73 2.64
CA ALA A 20 -6.30 -4.30 2.72
C ALA A 20 -7.60 -3.97 1.99
N ALA A 21 -7.82 -4.52 0.79
CA ALA A 21 -9.03 -4.31 0.01
C ALA A 21 -10.24 -5.00 0.63
N PHE A 22 -10.11 -6.27 1.02
CA PHE A 22 -11.19 -7.04 1.64
C PHE A 22 -11.63 -6.46 2.97
N SER A 23 -10.68 -6.02 3.81
CA SER A 23 -11.00 -5.34 5.06
C SER A 23 -11.87 -4.11 4.81
N LYS A 24 -11.52 -3.28 3.81
CA LYS A 24 -12.30 -2.08 3.46
C LYS A 24 -13.66 -2.41 2.83
N LEU A 25 -13.76 -3.49 2.07
CA LEU A 25 -15.03 -3.93 1.49
C LEU A 25 -16.00 -4.42 2.57
N ILE A 26 -15.50 -5.17 3.55
CA ILE A 26 -16.32 -5.66 4.68
C ILE A 26 -16.78 -4.49 5.55
N THR A 27 -15.90 -3.53 5.84
CA THR A 27 -16.21 -2.35 6.66
C THR A 27 -16.40 -1.09 5.83
N PHE A 28 -17.14 -1.19 4.73
CA PHE A 28 -17.25 -0.12 3.72
C PHE A 28 -17.73 1.23 4.26
N ASN A 29 -18.75 1.22 5.12
CA ASN A 29 -19.27 2.44 5.76
C ASN A 29 -18.26 3.04 6.74
N ASP A 30 -17.58 2.20 7.52
CA ASP A 30 -16.56 2.65 8.46
C ASP A 30 -15.37 3.23 7.71
N PHE A 31 -14.90 2.57 6.65
CA PHE A 31 -13.84 3.08 5.78
C PHE A 31 -14.18 4.46 5.23
N ARG A 32 -15.42 4.67 4.78
CA ARG A 32 -15.88 6.00 4.35
C ARG A 32 -15.74 7.02 5.46
N GLN A 33 -16.33 6.79 6.63
CA GLN A 33 -16.28 7.73 7.76
C GLN A 33 -14.84 8.01 8.22
N GLN A 34 -14.03 6.96 8.31
CA GLN A 34 -12.61 7.02 8.65
C GLN A 34 -11.82 7.89 7.68
N LEU A 35 -12.09 7.79 6.38
CA LEU A 35 -11.41 8.57 5.34
C LEU A 35 -11.84 10.04 5.36
N TYR A 36 -13.12 10.32 5.59
CA TYR A 36 -13.62 11.70 5.76
C TYR A 36 -13.17 12.35 7.07
N ASN A 37 -12.74 11.57 8.06
CA ASN A 37 -12.14 12.07 9.30
C ASN A 37 -10.63 12.32 9.20
N GLN A 38 -9.99 11.98 8.07
CA GLN A 38 -8.59 12.33 7.82
C GLN A 38 -8.44 13.82 7.53
N ALA A 39 -7.20 14.32 7.56
CA ALA A 39 -6.88 15.72 7.26
C ALA A 39 -6.93 16.06 5.76
N PHE A 40 -7.82 15.40 5.01
CA PHE A 40 -8.04 15.64 3.58
C PHE A 40 -9.22 16.59 3.36
N SER A 41 -9.24 17.28 2.22
CA SER A 41 -10.46 17.95 1.77
C SER A 41 -11.56 16.92 1.51
N HIS A 42 -12.83 17.30 1.69
CA HIS A 42 -13.97 16.41 1.42
C HIS A 42 -13.98 15.87 -0.01
N GLU A 43 -13.51 16.66 -0.99
CA GLU A 43 -13.37 16.26 -2.39
C GLU A 43 -12.31 15.16 -2.55
N LEU A 44 -11.12 15.34 -1.95
CA LEU A 44 -10.05 14.36 -2.01
C LEU A 44 -10.43 13.07 -1.27
N ALA A 45 -11.09 13.17 -0.10
CA ALA A 45 -11.61 12.02 0.62
C ALA A 45 -12.63 11.24 -0.23
N GLY A 46 -13.53 11.94 -0.93
CA GLY A 46 -14.49 11.32 -1.85
C GLY A 46 -13.82 10.61 -3.02
N PHE A 47 -12.81 11.23 -3.63
CA PHE A 47 -12.02 10.61 -4.70
C PHE A 47 -11.29 9.35 -4.19
N LEU A 48 -10.55 9.47 -3.09
CA LEU A 48 -9.79 8.36 -2.50
C LEU A 48 -10.69 7.20 -2.06
N PHE A 49 -11.90 7.47 -1.60
CA PHE A 49 -12.86 6.45 -1.20
C PHE A 49 -13.17 5.47 -2.34
N TYR A 50 -13.49 6.01 -3.52
CA TYR A 50 -13.78 5.20 -4.70
C TYR A 50 -12.52 4.67 -5.38
N PHE A 51 -11.37 5.32 -5.20
CA PHE A 51 -10.12 4.95 -5.87
C PHE A 51 -9.33 3.85 -5.13
N LEU A 52 -9.26 3.89 -3.80
CA LEU A 52 -8.33 3.05 -3.03
C LEU A 52 -8.64 1.56 -3.16
N ILE A 53 -9.90 1.14 -3.01
CA ILE A 53 -10.27 -0.29 -3.09
C ILE A 53 -9.95 -0.86 -4.48
N PRO A 54 -10.37 -0.24 -5.61
CA PRO A 54 -9.96 -0.69 -6.93
C PRO A 54 -8.45 -0.70 -7.14
N ALA A 55 -7.73 0.33 -6.68
CA ALA A 55 -6.28 0.41 -6.83
C ALA A 55 -5.57 -0.75 -6.11
N GLU A 56 -6.02 -1.11 -4.91
CA GLU A 56 -5.50 -2.24 -4.14
C GLU A 56 -5.77 -3.59 -4.83
N ILE A 57 -7.00 -3.80 -5.32
CA ILE A 57 -7.37 -5.03 -6.03
C ILE A 57 -6.57 -5.16 -7.33
N VAL A 58 -6.51 -4.09 -8.14
CA VAL A 58 -5.76 -4.09 -9.40
C VAL A 58 -4.28 -4.37 -9.14
N THR A 59 -3.71 -3.75 -8.10
CA THR A 59 -2.31 -3.99 -7.72
C THR A 59 -2.07 -5.45 -7.34
N ALA A 60 -2.97 -6.05 -6.54
CA ALA A 60 -2.90 -7.48 -6.19
C ALA A 60 -2.96 -8.36 -7.45
N LEU A 61 -3.91 -8.12 -8.35
CA LEU A 61 -4.05 -8.90 -9.59
C LEU A 61 -2.82 -8.78 -10.49
N LEU A 62 -2.24 -7.58 -10.63
CA LEU A 62 -1.03 -7.37 -11.42
C LEU A 62 0.17 -8.14 -10.87
N LEU A 63 0.26 -8.32 -9.55
CA LEU A 63 1.34 -9.06 -8.88
C LEU A 63 1.21 -10.60 -9.03
N CYS A 64 0.01 -11.12 -9.30
CA CYS A 64 -0.24 -12.56 -9.43
C CYS A 64 0.37 -13.20 -10.69
N PHE A 65 0.52 -12.46 -11.78
CA PHE A 65 1.00 -13.00 -13.05
C PHE A 65 2.40 -12.53 -13.38
N ASP A 66 3.31 -13.46 -13.71
CA ASP A 66 4.69 -13.13 -14.07
C ASP A 66 4.81 -12.06 -15.16
N ARG A 67 3.90 -12.06 -16.14
CA ARG A 67 3.93 -11.08 -17.24
C ARG A 67 3.66 -9.65 -16.76
N THR A 68 2.74 -9.47 -15.82
CA THR A 68 2.31 -8.16 -15.29
C THR A 68 3.02 -7.78 -13.99
N GLN A 69 3.73 -8.71 -13.34
CA GLN A 69 4.33 -8.53 -12.02
C GLN A 69 5.26 -7.31 -11.96
N PHE A 70 5.99 -6.99 -13.04
CA PHE A 70 6.82 -5.78 -13.07
C PHE A 70 5.98 -4.49 -12.90
N ILE A 71 4.84 -4.42 -13.58
CA ILE A 71 3.89 -3.31 -13.46
C ILE A 71 3.27 -3.33 -12.06
N GLY A 72 2.88 -4.51 -11.55
CA GLY A 72 2.37 -4.66 -10.18
C GLY A 72 3.33 -4.16 -9.11
N LEU A 73 4.63 -4.45 -9.23
CA LEU A 73 5.68 -3.96 -8.31
C LEU A 73 5.84 -2.43 -8.38
N LEU A 74 5.66 -1.82 -9.56
CA LEU A 74 5.69 -0.37 -9.72
C LEU A 74 4.46 0.30 -9.06
N PHE A 75 3.26 -0.22 -9.31
CA PHE A 75 2.03 0.28 -8.69
C PHE A 75 2.04 0.10 -7.16
N SER A 76 2.48 -1.06 -6.67
CA SER A 76 2.62 -1.26 -5.22
C SER A 76 3.67 -0.35 -4.61
N SER A 77 4.76 -0.03 -5.32
CA SER A 77 5.77 0.91 -4.83
C SER A 77 5.17 2.30 -4.68
N LEU A 78 4.39 2.74 -5.66
CA LEU A 78 3.69 4.03 -5.62
C LEU A 78 2.68 4.10 -4.48
N LEU A 79 1.84 3.06 -4.30
CA LEU A 79 0.87 3.02 -3.21
C LEU A 79 1.55 2.99 -1.84
N LEU A 80 2.53 2.11 -1.62
CA LEU A 80 3.27 2.04 -0.35
C LEU A 80 3.99 3.35 -0.05
N LEU A 81 4.61 3.98 -1.05
CA LEU A 81 5.25 5.28 -0.88
C LEU A 81 4.23 6.36 -0.49
N ALA A 82 3.10 6.45 -1.19
CA ALA A 82 2.06 7.44 -0.89
C ALA A 82 1.51 7.25 0.54
N PHE A 83 1.22 6.02 0.95
CA PHE A 83 0.78 5.72 2.32
C PHE A 83 1.86 6.03 3.36
N THR A 84 3.12 5.69 3.09
CA THR A 84 4.26 5.99 3.97
C THR A 84 4.44 7.49 4.14
N THR A 85 4.42 8.26 3.04
CA THR A 85 4.52 9.72 3.08
C THR A 85 3.37 10.33 3.86
N TYR A 86 2.14 9.85 3.67
CA TYR A 86 0.98 10.31 4.43
C TYR A 86 1.18 10.11 5.95
N ILE A 87 1.54 8.89 6.37
CA ILE A 87 1.79 8.59 7.78
C ILE A 87 2.90 9.46 8.35
N ALA A 88 3.99 9.65 7.59
CA ALA A 88 5.10 10.49 8.01
C ALA A 88 4.68 11.95 8.21
N LEU A 89 3.84 12.51 7.32
CA LEU A 89 3.31 13.88 7.46
C LEU A 89 2.41 14.01 8.70
N VAL A 90 1.60 13.00 9.00
CA VAL A 90 0.80 12.96 10.24
C VAL A 90 1.70 12.97 11.47
N MET A 91 2.76 12.14 11.50
CA MET A 91 3.70 12.08 12.62
C MET A 91 4.54 13.35 12.78
N LEU A 92 4.80 14.07 11.69
CA LEU A 92 5.48 15.37 11.70
C LEU A 92 4.55 16.53 12.08
N HIS A 93 3.30 16.26 12.46
CA HIS A 93 2.30 17.28 12.82
C HIS A 93 2.10 18.33 11.73
N TYR A 94 2.12 17.90 10.46
CA TYR A 94 1.93 18.80 9.32
C TYR A 94 0.54 19.48 9.33
N TRP A 95 -0.46 18.84 9.96
CA TRP A 95 -1.80 19.37 10.15
C TRP A 95 -2.06 19.69 11.63
N ASP A 96 -2.89 20.71 11.89
CA ASP A 96 -3.28 21.15 13.24
C ASP A 96 -4.07 20.09 14.03
N ARG A 97 -4.63 19.10 13.34
CA ARG A 97 -5.36 17.97 13.92
C ARG A 97 -4.72 16.67 13.50
N THR A 98 -4.34 15.84 14.47
CA THR A 98 -3.96 14.46 14.22
C THR A 98 -5.22 13.62 13.98
N PRO A 99 -5.39 13.02 12.79
CA PRO A 99 -6.54 12.16 12.55
C PRO A 99 -6.40 10.84 13.33
N CYS A 100 -7.52 10.12 13.46
CA CYS A 100 -7.49 8.75 13.95
C CYS A 100 -6.61 7.86 13.05
N SER A 101 -5.86 6.92 13.64
CA SER A 101 -5.31 5.79 12.88
C SER A 101 -6.51 4.96 12.44
N CYS A 102 -6.79 4.97 11.14
CA CYS A 102 -8.10 4.63 10.58
C CYS A 102 -7.88 3.70 9.37
N GLY A 103 -7.98 2.36 9.55
CA GLY A 103 -7.54 1.34 8.60
C GLY A 103 -7.98 -0.15 8.80
N GLY A 104 -8.99 -0.49 9.61
CA GLY A 104 -9.46 -1.90 9.76
C GLY A 104 -8.81 -2.63 10.95
N ILE A 105 -8.37 -3.90 10.86
CA ILE A 105 -7.51 -4.53 11.93
C ILE A 105 -6.19 -3.75 12.11
N LEU A 106 -5.80 -3.01 11.07
CA LEU A 106 -4.74 -2.01 11.15
C LEU A 106 -5.09 -0.86 12.13
N ASN A 107 -6.37 -0.58 12.45
CA ASN A 107 -6.77 0.44 13.45
C ASN A 107 -6.12 0.28 14.82
N GLU A 108 -5.81 -0.95 15.22
CA GLU A 108 -5.20 -1.20 16.53
C GLU A 108 -3.69 -0.91 16.54
N MET A 109 -3.08 -0.71 15.37
CA MET A 109 -1.70 -0.30 15.28
C MET A 109 -1.58 1.22 15.40
N GLY A 110 -0.73 1.67 16.32
CA GLY A 110 -0.35 3.08 16.43
C GLY A 110 0.38 3.54 15.16
N TRP A 111 0.37 4.86 14.91
CA TRP A 111 1.00 5.49 13.75
C TRP A 111 2.45 5.05 13.52
N THR A 112 3.25 4.93 14.58
CA THR A 112 4.64 4.47 14.50
C THR A 112 4.74 3.04 13.97
N THR A 113 3.89 2.13 14.46
CA THR A 113 3.87 0.73 14.02
C THR A 113 3.46 0.63 12.55
N HIS A 114 2.48 1.44 12.13
CA HIS A 114 2.12 1.54 10.70
C HIS A 114 3.26 2.02 9.82
N LEU A 115 3.96 3.05 10.26
CA LEU A 115 5.07 3.60 9.49
C LEU A 115 6.16 2.54 9.30
N ILE A 116 6.53 1.84 10.37
CA ILE A 116 7.53 0.76 10.32
C ILE A 116 7.04 -0.36 9.38
N PHE A 117 5.79 -0.79 9.54
CA PHE A 117 5.20 -1.82 8.68
C PHE A 117 5.26 -1.42 7.20
N ASN A 118 4.83 -0.21 6.86
CA ASN A 118 4.82 0.27 5.48
C ASN A 118 6.24 0.40 4.91
N CYS A 119 7.19 0.94 5.70
CA CYS A 119 8.60 1.02 5.33
C CYS A 119 9.22 -0.35 5.05
N VAL A 120 8.92 -1.37 5.87
CA VAL A 120 9.41 -2.74 5.65
C VAL A 120 8.89 -3.29 4.32
N PHE A 121 7.59 -3.18 4.04
CA PHE A 121 7.03 -3.63 2.77
C PHE A 121 7.53 -2.82 1.58
N LEU A 122 7.75 -1.51 1.74
CA LEU A 122 8.31 -0.66 0.70
C LEU A 122 9.75 -1.08 0.35
N ILE A 123 10.60 -1.33 1.34
CA ILE A 123 11.99 -1.78 1.11
C ILE A 123 12.01 -3.16 0.44
N LEU A 124 11.18 -4.09 0.90
CA LEU A 124 11.05 -5.42 0.27
C LEU A 124 10.62 -5.30 -1.19
N ASN A 125 9.62 -4.46 -1.46
CA ASN A 125 9.11 -4.22 -2.80
C ASN A 125 10.17 -3.60 -3.73
N LEU A 126 10.86 -2.54 -3.28
CA LEU A 126 11.93 -1.91 -4.05
C LEU A 126 13.09 -2.89 -4.32
N THR A 127 13.40 -3.78 -3.37
CA THR A 127 14.40 -4.84 -3.55
C THR A 127 13.96 -5.83 -4.64
N ALA A 128 12.70 -6.29 -4.60
CA ALA A 128 12.16 -7.17 -5.63
C ALA A 128 12.12 -6.51 -7.01
N LEU A 129 11.73 -5.23 -7.07
CA LEU A 129 11.72 -4.42 -8.29
C LEU A 129 13.13 -4.24 -8.87
N TYR A 130 14.12 -3.91 -8.04
CA TYR A 130 15.51 -3.77 -8.45
C TYR A 130 16.06 -5.07 -9.04
N LEU A 131 15.83 -6.21 -8.37
CA LEU A 131 16.23 -7.53 -8.88
C LEU A 131 15.57 -7.85 -10.23
N ARG A 132 14.28 -7.52 -10.39
CA ARG A 132 13.54 -7.70 -11.65
C ARG A 132 14.12 -6.85 -12.79
N ILE A 133 14.52 -5.61 -12.50
CA ILE A 133 15.14 -4.70 -13.49
C ILE A 133 16.53 -5.19 -13.89
N SER A 134 17.34 -5.63 -12.91
CA SER A 134 18.71 -6.11 -13.15
C SER A 134 18.74 -7.29 -14.13
N GLU A 135 17.80 -8.23 -14.03
CA GLU A 135 17.73 -9.37 -14.95
C GLU A 135 17.21 -9.01 -16.35
N ARG A 136 16.25 -8.09 -16.44
CA ARG A 136 15.80 -7.56 -17.74
C ARG A 136 16.94 -6.86 -18.50
N ARG A 137 17.90 -6.27 -17.78
CA ARG A 137 19.10 -5.68 -18.38
C ARG A 137 20.13 -6.71 -18.82
N GLN A 138 20.17 -7.90 -18.19
CA GLN A 138 21.11 -8.97 -18.55
C GLN A 138 20.61 -9.85 -19.72
N THR A 139 19.30 -9.82 -19.99
CA THR A 139 18.66 -10.57 -21.10
C THR A 139 18.51 -9.74 -22.38
N ARG A 140 18.93 -8.46 -22.36
CA ARG A 140 19.04 -7.58 -23.53
C ARG A 140 20.50 -7.39 -23.88
#